data_AF-A0A1E1WH17-F1
#
_entry.id   AF-A0A1E1WH17-F1
#
_cell.length_a   1.000
_cell.length_b   1.000
_cell.length_c   1.000
_cell.angle_alpha   90.00
_cell.angle_beta   90.00
_cell.angle_gamma   90.00
#
_symmetry.space_group_name_H-M   'P 1'
#
loop_
_entity.id
_entity.type
_entity.pdbx_description
1 polymer ?
#
loop_
_entity_poly.entity_id
_entity_poly.type
_entity_poly.pdbx_seq_one_letter_code
_entity_poly.pdbx_strand_id
1 'polypeptide(L)'
;MAMSTNDKRFYQLSLAINKAINSIETPVKEKHVRSTIIGTFQERSAVTYWMVAVRLPLQDNRIVAWKFCHVTHKLLREGHPACLDDSQRHIGMIENLGKLWVHLREGYGRLIHLYGSLLVTKLKFHARNPRFPGNMQLTVDELDAIAENDVNNYFQLCVELFDYMEDILNLQAAVFDSLGNARANSMTASGQCRLAALIPCAQDSSHIYDCNVRLLFRLHASLPADTLAGHRERFRQQFKKLSSFYKHASSLQYYRNLLTLPVLPSNPPNFLLQSDFGTYVTPVVSIPEPPPDEVDAVGSLIDTSDTISQATTPDHFETLDTRATPSPQPDPIVERDRLIDHLQNELKRMRSEVSQLVQERNTMLSSMREHCTRLESQLHSAKIEIEEEKQKAQLLSAETPEIKQKLTETEEKAKVTDEKFQKLKGAYTQLREEHIALIRQKAEVDKMSASLRAAAAQHESAKTALQQQLNDRMKDFELLQQSSSSSEEVEAYKSEIANLRSEIEQSRQKEVELETLRGSMEALEIEHKTATAEQQEKLTTVTNELKEVTENLEKIKQEKEERESELCRVKTELMGLREKSGEEYKRVVEEKEAALKQVSELTQQHQQEKEVSDRIYFLYNKVVG
;
A
#
# COMPACT_ATOMS: atom_id res chain seq x y z
N MET A 1 12.24 -3.77 38.89
CA MET A 1 13.40 -3.57 37.99
C MET A 1 13.16 -2.32 37.16
N ALA A 2 14.09 -1.37 37.16
CA ALA A 2 14.00 -0.20 36.29
C ALA A 2 14.35 -0.60 34.85
N MET A 3 13.48 -0.29 33.88
CA MET A 3 13.78 -0.52 32.45
C MET A 3 15.06 0.23 32.05
N SER A 4 15.90 -0.41 31.23
CA SER A 4 17.07 0.22 30.62
C SER A 4 16.64 1.44 29.79
N THR A 5 17.52 2.45 29.69
CA THR A 5 17.26 3.65 28.87
C THR A 5 16.94 3.29 27.42
N ASN A 6 17.53 2.23 26.88
CA ASN A 6 17.25 1.75 25.53
C ASN A 6 15.86 1.12 25.42
N ASP A 7 15.44 0.31 26.41
CA ASP A 7 14.11 -0.31 26.43
C ASP A 7 13.00 0.75 26.55
N LYS A 8 13.25 1.81 27.33
CA LYS A 8 12.34 2.96 27.45
C LYS A 8 12.18 3.69 26.12
N ARG A 9 13.28 3.94 25.39
CA ARG A 9 13.25 4.59 24.07
C ARG A 9 12.51 3.74 23.03
N PHE A 10 12.83 2.46 22.95
CA PHE A 10 12.12 1.52 22.07
C PHE A 10 10.61 1.49 22.36
N TYR A 11 10.23 1.42 23.63
CA TYR A 11 8.82 1.43 24.04
C TYR A 11 8.11 2.74 23.67
N GLN A 12 8.74 3.89 23.91
CA GLN A 12 8.18 5.20 23.56
C GLN A 12 7.98 5.36 22.05
N LEU A 13 8.99 4.98 21.25
CA LEU A 13 8.91 5.01 19.80
C LEU A 13 7.84 4.05 19.27
N SER A 14 7.80 2.82 19.81
CA SER A 14 6.76 1.84 19.47
C SER A 14 5.35 2.37 19.76
N LEU A 15 5.16 3.04 20.91
CA LEU A 15 3.89 3.64 21.27
C LEU A 15 3.51 4.81 20.34
N ALA A 16 4.48 5.65 19.95
CA ALA A 16 4.27 6.73 19.00
C ALA A 16 3.81 6.19 17.63
N ILE A 17 4.48 5.15 17.13
CA ILE A 17 4.14 4.51 15.84
C ILE A 17 2.72 3.93 15.88
N ASN A 18 2.38 3.16 16.92
CA ASN A 18 1.04 2.59 17.07
C ASN A 18 -0.05 3.66 17.17
N LYS A 19 0.23 4.79 17.85
CA LYS A 19 -0.73 5.90 17.94
C LYS A 19 -0.85 6.69 16.64
N ALA A 20 0.21 6.79 15.84
CA ALA A 20 0.17 7.42 14.53
C ALA A 20 -0.56 6.54 13.50
N ILE A 21 -0.23 5.25 13.43
CA ILE A 21 -0.75 4.28 12.47
C ILE A 21 -1.81 3.39 13.14
N ASN A 22 -2.96 3.99 13.43
CA ASN A 22 -4.11 3.32 14.06
C ASN A 22 -5.27 3.08 13.08
N SER A 23 -6.26 2.29 13.48
CA SER A 23 -7.43 1.94 12.66
C SER A 23 -8.52 3.03 12.61
N ILE A 24 -8.36 4.13 13.36
CA ILE A 24 -9.37 5.19 13.46
C ILE A 24 -9.29 6.08 12.23
N GLU A 25 -10.38 6.21 11.47
CA GLU A 25 -10.48 7.01 10.24
C GLU A 25 -10.53 8.52 10.51
N THR A 26 -9.40 9.05 10.98
CA THR A 26 -9.14 10.45 11.31
C THR A 26 -7.73 10.81 10.85
N PRO A 27 -7.41 12.09 10.61
CA PRO A 27 -6.05 12.53 10.31
C PRO A 27 -5.01 11.96 11.28
N VAL A 28 -3.82 11.67 10.76
CA VAL A 28 -2.71 11.26 11.60
C VAL A 28 -2.39 12.40 12.58
N LYS A 29 -2.23 12.09 13.86
CA LYS A 29 -1.92 13.10 14.88
C LYS A 29 -0.45 13.50 14.76
N GLU A 30 -0.20 14.76 14.40
CA GLU A 30 1.14 15.32 14.16
C GLU A 30 2.11 15.07 15.31
N LYS A 31 1.66 15.19 16.57
CA LYS A 31 2.51 14.90 17.73
C LYS A 31 3.14 13.51 17.70
N HIS A 32 2.41 12.49 17.24
CA HIS A 32 2.90 11.12 17.18
C HIS A 32 3.82 10.90 15.98
N VAL A 33 3.56 11.56 14.85
CA VAL A 33 4.47 11.55 13.70
C VAL A 33 5.79 12.24 14.06
N ARG A 34 5.73 13.41 14.71
CA ARG A 34 6.89 14.14 15.19
C ARG A 34 7.72 13.31 16.17
N SER A 35 7.08 12.65 17.15
CA SER A 35 7.78 11.72 18.04
C SER A 35 8.46 10.57 17.29
N THR A 36 7.80 10.00 16.27
CA THR A 36 8.40 8.94 15.43
C THR A 36 9.61 9.45 14.66
N ILE A 37 9.51 10.63 14.03
CA ILE A 37 10.62 11.28 13.30
C ILE A 37 11.78 11.56 14.24
N ILE A 38 11.54 12.20 15.39
CA ILE A 38 12.56 12.47 16.41
C ILE A 38 13.23 11.19 16.88
N GLY A 39 12.46 10.11 17.07
CA GLY A 39 12.99 8.79 17.42
C GLY A 39 14.05 8.30 16.44
N THR A 40 13.87 8.52 15.13
CA THR A 40 14.89 8.14 14.13
C THR A 40 16.19 8.92 14.25
N PHE A 41 16.16 10.18 14.69
CA PHE A 41 17.38 10.96 14.96
C PHE A 41 18.08 10.51 16.24
N GLN A 42 17.30 10.15 17.27
CA GLN A 42 17.84 9.63 18.53
C GLN A 42 18.54 8.28 18.34
N GLU A 43 17.99 7.42 17.48
CA GLU A 43 18.55 6.11 17.15
C GLU A 43 19.50 6.13 15.94
N ARG A 44 19.54 7.22 15.19
CA ARG A 44 20.24 7.37 13.91
C ARG A 44 19.89 6.28 12.88
N SER A 45 18.65 5.79 12.94
CA SER A 45 18.17 4.67 12.13
C SER A 45 16.63 4.65 12.04
N ALA A 46 16.10 4.03 10.99
CA ALA A 46 14.68 3.66 10.88
C ALA A 46 14.39 2.19 11.26
N VAL A 47 15.37 1.43 11.77
CA VAL A 47 15.20 0.00 12.07
C VAL A 47 14.05 -0.23 13.05
N THR A 48 13.95 0.53 14.15
CA THR A 48 12.84 0.40 15.10
C THR A 48 11.50 0.77 14.49
N TYR A 49 11.46 1.81 13.64
CA TYR A 49 10.25 2.15 12.89
C TYR A 49 9.74 0.95 12.10
N TRP A 50 10.63 0.34 11.31
CA TRP A 50 10.28 -0.79 10.48
C TRP A 50 9.94 -2.04 11.30
N MET A 51 10.63 -2.30 12.40
CA MET A 51 10.33 -3.43 13.30
C MET A 51 8.89 -3.38 13.84
N VAL A 52 8.38 -2.17 14.11
CA VAL A 52 7.02 -1.96 14.60
C VAL A 52 6.02 -1.89 13.45
N ALA A 53 6.31 -1.08 12.42
CA ALA A 53 5.39 -0.78 11.32
C ALA A 53 4.98 -2.04 10.54
N VAL A 54 5.92 -2.96 10.27
CA VAL A 54 5.62 -4.20 9.53
C VAL A 54 4.73 -5.19 10.30
N ARG A 55 4.61 -5.04 11.62
CA ARG A 55 3.76 -5.87 12.48
C ARG A 55 2.34 -5.34 12.64
N LEU A 56 2.06 -4.16 12.09
CA LEU A 56 0.71 -3.60 12.06
C LEU A 56 -0.16 -4.39 11.07
N PRO A 57 -1.50 -4.42 11.24
CA PRO A 57 -2.42 -5.14 10.37
C PRO A 57 -2.62 -4.41 9.02
N LEU A 58 -1.55 -4.26 8.26
CA LEU A 58 -1.50 -3.52 7.00
C LEU A 58 -2.28 -4.21 5.88
N GLN A 59 -2.42 -5.53 5.94
CA GLN A 59 -3.17 -6.32 4.97
C GLN A 59 -4.66 -6.39 5.31
N ASP A 60 -5.02 -6.30 6.59
CA ASP A 60 -6.40 -6.47 7.06
C ASP A 60 -7.15 -5.14 7.19
N ASN A 61 -6.43 -4.03 7.44
CA ASN A 61 -7.05 -2.75 7.72
C ASN A 61 -6.58 -1.63 6.76
N ARG A 62 -7.48 -1.22 5.87
CA ARG A 62 -7.25 -0.16 4.88
C ARG A 62 -6.84 1.19 5.48
N ILE A 63 -7.34 1.53 6.68
CA ILE A 63 -7.00 2.80 7.34
C ILE A 63 -5.58 2.74 7.89
N VAL A 64 -5.22 1.60 8.50
CA VAL A 64 -3.85 1.35 8.97
C VAL A 64 -2.88 1.38 7.79
N ALA A 65 -3.21 0.71 6.68
CA ALA A 65 -2.40 0.72 5.46
C ALA A 65 -2.22 2.13 4.87
N TRP A 66 -3.31 2.91 4.78
CA TRP A 66 -3.26 4.30 4.32
C TRP A 66 -2.38 5.19 5.22
N LYS A 67 -2.57 5.09 6.54
CA LYS A 67 -1.77 5.84 7.50
C LYS A 67 -0.32 5.39 7.52
N PHE A 68 -0.05 4.11 7.28
CA PHE A 68 1.31 3.61 7.11
C PHE A 68 1.99 4.27 5.90
N CYS A 69 1.32 4.36 4.75
CA CYS A 69 1.88 5.06 3.60
C CYS A 69 2.15 6.53 3.91
N HIS A 70 1.21 7.21 4.58
CA HIS A 70 1.38 8.61 4.99
C HIS A 70 2.56 8.81 5.97
N VAL A 71 2.61 8.05 7.06
CA VAL A 71 3.67 8.17 8.07
C VAL A 71 5.03 7.78 7.47
N THR A 72 5.08 6.74 6.62
CA THR A 72 6.32 6.37 5.92
C THR A 72 6.78 7.48 4.99
N HIS A 73 5.88 8.15 4.25
CA HIS A 73 6.25 9.29 3.41
C HIS A 73 6.89 10.40 4.25
N LYS A 74 6.27 10.78 5.36
CA LYS A 74 6.83 11.79 6.27
C LYS A 74 8.16 11.35 6.87
N LEU A 75 8.30 10.08 7.26
CA LEU A 75 9.56 9.53 7.77
C LEU A 75 10.70 9.63 6.75
N LEU A 76 10.45 9.25 5.49
CA LEU A 76 11.44 9.33 4.41
C LEU A 76 11.79 10.78 4.04
N ARG A 77 10.88 11.71 4.32
CA ARG A 77 11.03 13.14 4.02
C ARG A 77 11.79 13.89 5.12
N GLU A 78 11.46 13.62 6.38
CA GLU A 78 11.82 14.44 7.54
C GLU A 78 12.64 13.68 8.59
N GLY A 79 12.79 12.36 8.47
CA GLY A 79 13.57 11.51 9.36
C GLY A 79 15.08 11.67 9.19
N HIS A 80 15.82 10.91 10.01
CA HIS A 80 17.28 10.82 9.88
C HIS A 80 17.67 10.36 8.46
N PRO A 81 18.77 10.86 7.85
CA PRO A 81 19.14 10.48 6.47
C PRO A 81 19.20 8.96 6.22
N ALA A 82 19.67 8.19 7.20
CA ALA A 82 19.70 6.72 7.16
C ALA A 82 18.31 6.08 6.96
N CYS A 83 17.21 6.79 7.20
CA CYS A 83 15.86 6.29 6.93
C CYS A 83 15.67 5.93 5.46
N LEU A 84 16.30 6.62 4.51
CA LEU A 84 16.21 6.29 3.09
C LEU A 84 16.86 4.92 2.80
N ASP A 85 18.05 4.68 3.37
CA ASP A 85 18.82 3.45 3.18
C ASP A 85 18.20 2.27 3.93
N ASP A 86 17.85 2.46 5.21
CA ASP A 86 17.20 1.44 6.04
C ASP A 86 15.87 0.95 5.46
N SER A 87 15.21 1.79 4.67
CA SER A 87 13.92 1.50 4.04
C SER A 87 14.03 0.73 2.72
N GLN A 88 15.21 0.66 2.09
CA GLN A 88 15.39 0.00 0.79
C GLN A 88 14.98 -1.48 0.82
N ARG A 89 15.32 -2.19 1.91
CA ARG A 89 14.95 -3.61 2.11
C ARG A 89 13.44 -3.85 2.20
N HIS A 90 12.64 -2.81 2.39
CA HIS A 90 11.18 -2.89 2.54
C HIS A 90 10.42 -2.58 1.23
N ILE A 91 11.11 -2.25 0.13
CA ILE A 91 10.49 -1.97 -1.18
C ILE A 91 9.54 -3.10 -1.61
N GLY A 92 10.00 -4.35 -1.60
CA GLY A 92 9.19 -5.48 -2.03
C GLY A 92 7.92 -5.67 -1.20
N MET A 93 7.97 -5.33 0.10
CA MET A 93 6.81 -5.37 0.98
C MET A 93 5.81 -4.25 0.66
N ILE A 94 6.28 -3.03 0.37
CA ILE A 94 5.43 -1.91 -0.05
C ILE A 94 4.78 -2.21 -1.41
N GLU A 95 5.53 -2.77 -2.37
CA GLU A 95 5.01 -3.17 -3.68
C GLU A 95 3.90 -4.23 -3.53
N ASN A 96 4.12 -5.24 -2.69
CA ASN A 96 3.12 -6.28 -2.44
C ASN A 96 1.88 -5.75 -1.71
N LEU A 97 2.07 -4.81 -0.76
CA LEU A 97 0.96 -4.11 -0.12
C LEU A 97 0.12 -3.35 -1.16
N GLY A 98 0.76 -2.61 -2.05
CA GLY A 98 0.07 -1.89 -3.14
C GLY A 98 -0.67 -2.83 -4.10
N LYS A 99 -0.08 -3.98 -4.45
CA LYS A 99 -0.73 -5.01 -5.28
C LYS A 99 -1.93 -5.64 -4.60
N LEU A 100 -1.84 -5.93 -3.29
CA LEU A 100 -2.96 -6.44 -2.52
C LEU A 100 -4.18 -5.50 -2.59
N TRP A 101 -3.96 -4.22 -2.29
CA TRP A 101 -5.04 -3.25 -2.17
C TRP A 101 -5.63 -2.79 -3.51
N VAL A 102 -4.93 -2.97 -4.64
CA VAL A 102 -5.45 -2.59 -5.97
C VAL A 102 -6.66 -3.43 -6.40
N HIS A 103 -6.76 -4.67 -5.91
CA HIS A 103 -7.89 -5.55 -6.19
C HIS A 103 -9.18 -5.07 -5.48
N LEU A 104 -9.04 -4.28 -4.42
CA LEU A 104 -10.15 -3.64 -3.70
C LEU A 104 -10.37 -2.23 -4.26
N ARG A 105 -10.99 -2.16 -5.45
CA ARG A 105 -11.11 -0.91 -6.23
C ARG A 105 -11.86 0.22 -5.52
N GLU A 106 -12.70 -0.10 -4.53
CA GLU A 106 -13.51 0.89 -3.80
C GLU A 106 -12.81 1.43 -2.53
N GLY A 107 -13.07 2.69 -2.21
CA GLY A 107 -12.56 3.35 -1.01
C GLY A 107 -11.04 3.59 -1.06
N TYR A 108 -10.32 3.14 -0.02
CA TYR A 108 -8.88 3.39 0.13
C TYR A 108 -8.00 2.49 -0.76
N GLY A 109 -8.50 1.40 -1.33
CA GLY A 109 -7.64 0.42 -2.00
C GLY A 109 -6.85 1.00 -3.19
N ARG A 110 -7.54 1.73 -4.08
CA ARG A 110 -6.88 2.50 -5.17
C ARG A 110 -5.88 3.52 -4.62
N LEU A 111 -6.21 4.20 -3.51
CA LEU A 111 -5.34 5.22 -2.91
C LEU A 111 -4.07 4.59 -2.33
N ILE A 112 -4.18 3.47 -1.62
CA ILE A 112 -3.06 2.74 -1.04
C ILE A 112 -2.14 2.20 -2.14
N HIS A 113 -2.71 1.67 -3.24
CA HIS A 113 -1.93 1.23 -4.40
C HIS A 113 -1.07 2.36 -4.97
N LEU A 114 -1.69 3.49 -5.29
CA LEU A 114 -0.98 4.65 -5.86
C LEU A 114 0.06 5.22 -4.89
N TYR A 115 -0.25 5.25 -3.59
CA TYR A 115 0.70 5.73 -2.59
C TYR A 115 1.87 4.75 -2.38
N GLY A 116 1.60 3.44 -2.44
CA GLY A 116 2.65 2.41 -2.44
C GLY A 116 3.62 2.61 -3.61
N SER A 117 3.10 2.82 -4.83
CA SER A 117 3.91 3.12 -6.01
C SER A 117 4.75 4.39 -5.81
N LEU A 118 4.16 5.47 -5.30
CA LEU A 118 4.86 6.72 -5.00
C LEU A 118 6.03 6.52 -4.02
N LEU A 119 5.83 5.76 -2.94
CA LEU A 119 6.88 5.45 -1.96
C LEU A 119 8.01 4.63 -2.59
N VAL A 120 7.68 3.67 -3.44
CA VAL A 120 8.66 2.86 -4.16
C VAL A 120 9.46 3.71 -5.14
N THR A 121 8.81 4.62 -5.87
CA THR A 121 9.48 5.59 -6.76
C THR A 121 10.41 6.49 -5.98
N LYS A 122 9.98 7.04 -4.83
CA LYS A 122 10.82 7.82 -3.92
C LYS A 122 12.07 7.02 -3.49
N LEU A 123 11.89 5.80 -2.98
CA LEU A 123 13.01 4.97 -2.52
C LEU A 123 13.99 4.62 -3.64
N LYS A 124 13.49 4.24 -4.82
CA LYS A 124 14.33 3.93 -5.99
C LYS A 124 15.07 5.17 -6.51
N PHE A 125 14.42 6.34 -6.50
CA PHE A 125 15.05 7.61 -6.86
C PHE A 125 16.22 7.93 -5.92
N HIS A 126 16.02 7.86 -4.60
CA HIS A 126 17.09 8.15 -3.63
C HIS A 126 18.21 7.09 -3.64
N ALA A 127 17.91 5.83 -3.97
CA ALA A 127 18.94 4.81 -4.14
C ALA A 127 19.88 5.11 -5.32
N ARG A 128 19.35 5.67 -6.42
CA ARG A 128 20.15 6.09 -7.58
C ARG A 128 20.82 7.44 -7.36
N ASN A 129 20.17 8.32 -6.58
CA ASN A 129 20.59 9.70 -6.36
C ASN A 129 20.79 9.97 -4.84
N PRO A 130 21.79 9.35 -4.18
CA PRO A 130 21.95 9.40 -2.73
C PRO A 130 22.29 10.80 -2.18
N ARG A 131 22.73 11.71 -3.05
CA ARG A 131 23.01 13.11 -2.70
C ARG A 131 21.75 13.98 -2.60
N PHE A 132 20.60 13.49 -3.08
CA PHE A 132 19.32 14.19 -2.88
C PHE A 132 18.81 13.97 -1.44
N PRO A 133 18.53 15.03 -0.67
CA PRO A 133 17.94 14.88 0.65
C PRO A 133 16.48 14.42 0.56
N GLY A 134 16.00 13.74 1.60
CA GLY A 134 14.64 13.19 1.64
C GLY A 134 13.53 14.23 1.45
N ASN A 135 13.76 15.49 1.85
CA ASN A 135 12.83 16.60 1.68
C ASN A 135 12.88 17.28 0.30
N MET A 136 13.76 16.80 -0.60
CA MET A 136 14.00 17.31 -1.96
C MET A 136 14.50 18.76 -2.04
N GLN A 137 14.92 19.37 -0.92
CA GLN A 137 15.42 20.74 -0.91
C GLN A 137 16.89 20.78 -1.31
N LEU A 138 17.19 21.44 -2.42
CA LEU A 138 18.53 21.65 -2.92
C LEU A 138 18.73 23.11 -3.30
N THR A 139 19.95 23.60 -3.10
CA THR A 139 20.44 24.82 -3.73
C THR A 139 20.76 24.55 -5.21
N VAL A 140 20.90 25.62 -5.99
CA VAL A 140 21.25 25.54 -7.41
C VAL A 140 22.61 24.84 -7.59
N ASP A 141 23.59 25.24 -6.78
CA ASP A 141 24.94 24.69 -6.84
C ASP A 141 24.98 23.21 -6.46
N GLU A 142 24.17 22.77 -5.50
CA GLU A 142 24.06 21.35 -5.14
C GLU A 142 23.44 20.54 -6.27
N LEU A 143 22.39 21.04 -6.93
CA LEU A 143 21.76 20.35 -8.06
C LEU A 143 22.74 20.16 -9.22
N ASP A 144 23.50 21.20 -9.57
CA ASP A 144 24.52 21.12 -10.62
C ASP A 144 25.69 20.22 -10.22
N ALA A 145 26.09 20.25 -8.94
CA ALA A 145 27.12 19.36 -8.42
C ALA A 145 26.68 17.89 -8.43
N ILE A 146 25.38 17.59 -8.24
CA ILE A 146 24.85 16.23 -8.32
C ILE A 146 24.84 15.72 -9.77
N ALA A 147 24.50 16.58 -10.72
CA ALA A 147 24.54 16.24 -12.14
C ALA A 147 25.97 16.19 -12.71
N GLU A 148 26.98 16.61 -11.95
CA GLU A 148 28.39 16.66 -12.35
C GLU A 148 28.64 17.50 -13.62
N ASN A 149 27.75 18.46 -13.89
CA ASN A 149 27.69 19.21 -15.15
C ASN A 149 27.65 18.32 -16.42
N ASP A 150 27.21 17.06 -16.31
CA ASP A 150 27.09 16.13 -17.42
C ASP A 150 25.67 16.15 -18.00
N VAL A 151 25.56 16.29 -19.32
CA VAL A 151 24.29 16.40 -20.04
C VAL A 151 23.44 15.14 -19.89
N ASN A 152 24.05 13.95 -19.86
CA ASN A 152 23.34 12.68 -19.68
C ASN A 152 22.78 12.57 -18.26
N ASN A 153 23.54 13.02 -17.26
CA ASN A 153 23.06 13.06 -15.87
C ASN A 153 21.87 14.02 -15.72
N TYR A 154 21.96 15.23 -16.30
CA TYR A 154 20.83 16.17 -16.33
C TYR A 154 19.60 15.56 -17.01
N PHE A 155 19.79 14.85 -18.12
CA PHE A 155 18.72 14.21 -18.88
C PHE A 155 18.04 13.11 -18.05
N GLN A 156 18.84 12.20 -17.47
CA GLN A 156 18.35 11.10 -16.65
C GLN A 156 17.61 11.62 -15.40
N LEU A 157 18.20 12.59 -14.67
CA LEU A 157 17.56 13.21 -13.50
C LEU A 157 16.21 13.83 -13.86
N CYS A 158 16.11 14.51 -15.00
CA CYS A 158 14.85 15.12 -15.43
C CYS A 158 13.76 14.06 -15.71
N VAL A 159 14.11 12.94 -16.34
CA VAL A 159 13.18 11.82 -16.57
C VAL A 159 12.70 11.21 -15.25
N GLU A 160 13.62 10.94 -14.32
CA GLU A 160 13.28 10.34 -13.02
C GLU A 160 12.41 11.27 -12.17
N LEU A 161 12.68 12.57 -12.18
CA LEU A 161 11.86 13.57 -11.50
C LEU A 161 10.49 13.75 -12.16
N PHE A 162 10.36 13.55 -13.47
CA PHE A 162 9.05 13.48 -14.12
C PHE A 162 8.25 12.28 -13.65
N ASP A 163 8.85 11.10 -13.54
CA ASP A 163 8.16 9.89 -13.07
C ASP A 163 7.69 10.06 -11.61
N TYR A 164 8.53 10.65 -10.76
CA TYR A 164 8.18 10.98 -9.38
C TYR A 164 7.01 12.00 -9.32
N MET A 165 7.07 13.09 -10.08
CA MET A 165 5.96 14.05 -10.16
C MET A 165 4.66 13.40 -10.66
N GLU A 166 4.75 12.48 -11.61
CA GLU A 166 3.58 11.77 -12.15
C GLU A 166 2.89 10.92 -11.10
N ASP A 167 3.63 10.16 -10.28
CA ASP A 167 3.07 9.39 -9.17
C ASP A 167 2.39 10.29 -8.12
N ILE A 168 2.99 11.46 -7.82
CA ILE A 168 2.37 12.46 -6.93
C ILE A 168 1.02 12.93 -7.50
N LEU A 169 1.00 13.34 -8.77
CA LEU A 169 -0.21 13.86 -9.41
C LEU A 169 -1.29 12.78 -9.56
N ASN A 170 -0.91 11.52 -9.81
CA ASN A 170 -1.84 10.41 -9.90
C ASN A 170 -2.49 10.10 -8.54
N LEU A 171 -1.70 10.06 -7.46
CA LEU A 171 -2.22 9.90 -6.09
C LEU A 171 -3.16 11.06 -5.73
N GLN A 172 -2.73 12.29 -6.00
CA GLN A 172 -3.51 13.49 -5.73
C GLN A 172 -4.87 13.46 -6.44
N ALA A 173 -4.88 13.14 -7.73
CA ALA A 173 -6.12 13.06 -8.50
C ALA A 173 -7.07 12.01 -7.90
N ALA A 174 -6.57 10.82 -7.59
CA ALA A 174 -7.38 9.77 -6.98
C ALA A 174 -7.93 10.14 -5.60
N VAL A 175 -7.16 10.87 -4.78
CA VAL A 175 -7.63 11.37 -3.48
C VAL A 175 -8.76 12.39 -3.68
N PHE A 176 -8.65 13.32 -4.62
CA PHE A 176 -9.74 14.28 -4.88
C PHE A 176 -10.97 13.59 -5.46
N ASP A 177 -10.82 12.64 -6.39
CA ASP A 177 -11.92 11.83 -6.91
C ASP A 177 -12.66 11.11 -5.78
N SER A 178 -11.94 10.59 -4.78
CA SER A 178 -12.51 9.85 -3.65
C SER A 178 -13.35 10.70 -2.69
N LEU A 179 -13.20 12.03 -2.73
CA LEU A 179 -14.00 12.95 -1.92
C LEU A 179 -15.32 13.31 -2.58
N GLY A 180 -15.53 12.95 -3.85
CA GLY A 180 -16.72 13.31 -4.62
C GLY A 180 -16.85 14.83 -4.86
N ASN A 181 -18.00 15.26 -5.37
CA ASN A 181 -18.21 16.65 -5.81
C ASN A 181 -18.48 17.65 -4.67
N ALA A 182 -18.58 17.20 -3.42
CA ALA A 182 -18.98 18.04 -2.29
C ALA A 182 -17.76 18.57 -1.51
N ARG A 183 -17.54 19.89 -1.55
CA ARG A 183 -16.51 20.56 -0.72
C ARG A 183 -16.67 20.26 0.78
N ALA A 184 -17.89 20.01 1.25
CA ALA A 184 -18.18 19.63 2.64
C ALA A 184 -17.45 18.35 3.08
N ASN A 185 -17.16 17.43 2.15
CA ASN A 185 -16.45 16.19 2.47
C ASN A 185 -15.02 16.44 2.97
N SER A 186 -14.40 17.56 2.58
CA SER A 186 -13.08 17.96 3.07
C SER A 186 -13.02 18.26 4.57
N MET A 187 -14.17 18.51 5.21
CA MET A 187 -14.27 18.82 6.63
C MET A 187 -14.69 17.63 7.50
N THR A 188 -14.98 16.48 6.88
CA THR A 188 -15.27 15.23 7.60
C THR A 188 -13.99 14.56 8.09
N ALA A 189 -14.05 13.80 9.20
CA ALA A 189 -12.88 13.06 9.70
C ALA A 189 -12.26 12.14 8.63
N SER A 190 -13.12 11.46 7.87
CA SER A 190 -12.74 10.60 6.75
C SER A 190 -12.07 11.37 5.60
N GLY A 191 -12.66 12.49 5.19
CA GLY A 191 -12.07 13.33 4.15
C GLY A 191 -10.74 13.94 4.56
N GLN A 192 -10.63 14.43 5.79
CA GLN A 192 -9.36 14.95 6.33
C GLN A 192 -8.31 13.83 6.45
N CYS A 193 -8.71 12.61 6.81
CA CYS A 193 -7.79 11.46 6.84
C CYS A 193 -7.16 11.20 5.46
N ARG A 194 -7.91 11.40 4.37
CA ARG A 194 -7.39 11.30 2.99
C ARG A 194 -6.56 12.51 2.60
N LEU A 195 -7.06 13.72 2.89
CA LEU A 195 -6.39 14.97 2.52
C LEU A 195 -5.03 15.14 3.23
N ALA A 196 -4.92 14.78 4.50
CA ALA A 196 -3.67 14.92 5.26
C ALA A 196 -2.45 14.32 4.54
N ALA A 197 -2.63 13.20 3.85
CA ALA A 197 -1.57 12.51 3.10
C ALA A 197 -1.02 13.30 1.90
N LEU A 198 -1.77 14.28 1.37
CA LEU A 198 -1.32 15.10 0.25
C LEU A 198 -0.42 16.27 0.69
N ILE A 199 -0.30 16.54 1.99
CA ILE A 199 0.60 17.59 2.51
C ILE A 199 2.06 17.31 2.09
N PRO A 200 2.67 16.15 2.40
CA PRO A 200 4.03 15.85 1.95
C PRO A 200 4.12 15.78 0.42
N CYS A 201 3.06 15.37 -0.27
CA CYS A 201 3.01 15.36 -1.74
C CYS A 201 3.08 16.79 -2.34
N ALA A 202 2.41 17.75 -1.72
CA ALA A 202 2.49 19.17 -2.12
C ALA A 202 3.89 19.73 -1.90
N GLN A 203 4.53 19.38 -0.78
CA GLN A 203 5.90 19.82 -0.49
C GLN A 203 6.90 19.24 -1.51
N ASP A 204 6.86 17.92 -1.75
CA ASP A 204 7.78 17.26 -2.68
C ASP A 204 7.55 17.76 -4.13
N SER A 205 6.29 17.90 -4.57
CA SER A 205 6.00 18.42 -5.92
C SER A 205 6.53 19.84 -6.14
N SER A 206 6.54 20.71 -5.12
CA SER A 206 7.07 22.07 -5.25
C SER A 206 8.57 22.07 -5.59
N HIS A 207 9.33 21.21 -4.90
CA HIS A 207 10.77 21.09 -5.10
C HIS A 207 11.11 20.33 -6.38
N ILE A 208 10.35 19.27 -6.71
CA ILE A 208 10.51 18.54 -7.97
C ILE A 208 10.23 19.46 -9.16
N TYR A 209 9.20 20.32 -9.08
CA TYR A 209 8.92 21.32 -10.11
C TYR A 209 10.11 22.28 -10.29
N ASP A 210 10.66 22.81 -9.19
CA ASP A 210 11.83 23.71 -9.26
C ASP A 210 13.04 23.04 -9.90
N CYS A 211 13.35 21.81 -9.50
CA CYS A 211 14.43 21.01 -10.09
C CYS A 211 14.20 20.83 -11.59
N ASN A 212 13.00 20.39 -12.00
CA ASN A 212 12.69 20.19 -13.42
C ASN A 212 12.81 21.47 -14.25
N VAL A 213 12.38 22.62 -13.73
CA VAL A 213 12.57 23.89 -14.44
C VAL A 213 14.05 24.16 -14.68
N ARG A 214 14.90 24.04 -13.65
CA ARG A 214 16.34 24.27 -13.76
C ARG A 214 17.02 23.28 -14.71
N LEU A 215 16.72 21.99 -14.57
CA LEU A 215 17.25 20.93 -15.42
C LEU A 215 16.88 21.15 -16.88
N LEU A 216 15.65 21.55 -17.18
CA LEU A 216 15.23 21.82 -18.56
C LEU A 216 15.96 23.01 -19.18
N PHE A 217 16.21 24.09 -18.44
CA PHE A 217 17.04 25.18 -18.93
C PHE A 217 18.49 24.74 -19.17
N ARG A 218 19.07 23.93 -18.27
CA ARG A 218 20.41 23.34 -18.45
C ARG A 218 20.49 22.45 -19.69
N LEU A 219 19.47 21.63 -19.92
CA LEU A 219 19.37 20.76 -21.10
C LEU A 219 19.21 21.57 -22.39
N HIS A 220 18.37 22.60 -22.39
CA HIS A 220 18.19 23.47 -23.57
C HIS A 220 19.42 24.32 -23.90
N ALA A 221 20.29 24.58 -22.92
CA ALA A 221 21.59 25.20 -23.17
C ALA A 221 22.60 24.26 -23.84
N SER A 222 22.40 22.94 -23.73
CA SER A 222 23.37 21.92 -24.16
C SER A 222 22.89 21.04 -25.33
N LEU A 223 21.59 20.96 -25.59
CA LEU A 223 20.99 20.07 -26.58
C LEU A 223 20.05 20.81 -27.54
N PRO A 224 19.91 20.31 -28.80
CA PRO A 224 18.95 20.86 -29.75
C PRO A 224 17.50 20.79 -29.23
N ALA A 225 16.70 21.80 -29.61
CA ALA A 225 15.31 21.91 -29.17
C ALA A 225 14.44 20.69 -29.56
N ASP A 226 14.73 20.06 -30.70
CA ASP A 226 13.99 18.91 -31.21
C ASP A 226 14.21 17.67 -30.34
N THR A 227 15.42 17.47 -29.80
CA THR A 227 15.75 16.38 -28.87
C THR A 227 14.93 16.47 -27.57
N LEU A 228 14.59 17.69 -27.14
CA LEU A 228 13.86 17.96 -25.90
C LEU A 228 12.35 18.19 -26.10
N ALA A 229 11.81 17.93 -27.30
CA ALA A 229 10.38 18.10 -27.56
C ALA A 229 9.51 17.27 -26.60
N GLY A 230 9.87 16.00 -26.35
CA GLY A 230 9.16 15.13 -25.42
C GLY A 230 9.21 15.61 -23.96
N HIS A 231 10.35 16.17 -23.53
CA HIS A 231 10.52 16.73 -22.20
C HIS A 231 9.62 17.95 -21.97
N ARG A 232 9.59 18.87 -22.96
CA ARG A 232 8.71 20.04 -22.94
C ARG A 232 7.23 19.65 -22.88
N GLU A 233 6.81 18.62 -23.63
CA GLU A 233 5.41 18.18 -23.60
C GLU A 233 5.05 17.50 -22.27
N ARG A 234 5.90 16.62 -21.72
CA ARG A 234 5.69 16.05 -20.36
C ARG A 234 5.59 17.16 -19.32
N PHE A 235 6.54 18.11 -19.31
CA PHE A 235 6.51 19.24 -18.39
C PHE A 235 5.22 20.05 -18.52
N ARG A 236 4.78 20.38 -19.74
CA ARG A 236 3.56 21.15 -19.98
C ARG A 236 2.31 20.44 -19.45
N GLN A 237 2.24 19.12 -19.60
CA GLN A 237 1.14 18.31 -19.07
C GLN A 237 1.15 18.28 -17.54
N GLN A 238 2.32 18.04 -16.93
CA GLN A 238 2.47 18.02 -15.47
C GLN A 238 2.21 19.41 -14.86
N PHE A 239 2.68 20.48 -15.49
CA PHE A 239 2.42 21.86 -15.06
C PHE A 239 0.92 22.16 -14.98
N LYS A 240 0.13 21.76 -15.98
CA LYS A 240 -1.32 21.95 -15.96
C LYS A 240 -1.98 21.21 -14.80
N LYS A 241 -1.60 19.94 -14.60
CA LYS A 241 -2.10 19.10 -13.50
C LYS A 241 -1.71 19.70 -12.13
N LEU A 242 -0.46 20.11 -11.96
CA LEU A 242 0.06 20.72 -10.73
C LEU A 242 -0.59 22.08 -10.43
N SER A 243 -0.78 22.92 -11.44
CA SER A 243 -1.52 24.19 -11.31
C SER A 243 -2.95 23.94 -10.85
N SER A 244 -3.62 22.93 -11.43
CA SER A 244 -4.96 22.52 -11.01
C SER A 244 -4.96 21.99 -9.58
N PHE A 245 -3.97 21.19 -9.19
CA PHE A 245 -3.81 20.68 -7.83
C PHE A 245 -3.72 21.85 -6.84
N TYR A 246 -2.78 22.78 -7.02
CA TYR A 246 -2.57 23.88 -6.07
C TYR A 246 -3.77 24.82 -5.99
N LYS A 247 -4.43 25.12 -7.13
CA LYS A 247 -5.67 25.91 -7.16
C LYS A 247 -6.82 25.22 -6.41
N HIS A 248 -6.99 23.91 -6.61
CA HIS A 248 -8.05 23.18 -5.92
C HIS A 248 -7.74 23.05 -4.42
N ALA A 249 -6.53 22.65 -4.05
CA ALA A 249 -6.11 22.48 -2.66
C ALA A 249 -6.18 23.80 -1.87
N SER A 250 -5.74 24.93 -2.44
CA SER A 250 -5.86 26.25 -1.79
C SER A 250 -7.31 26.68 -1.56
N SER A 251 -8.28 26.13 -2.31
CA SER A 251 -9.71 26.38 -2.10
C SER A 251 -10.33 25.53 -0.98
N LEU A 252 -9.65 24.48 -0.51
CA LEU A 252 -10.16 23.59 0.54
C LEU A 252 -9.92 24.19 1.93
N GLN A 253 -11.00 24.29 2.71
CA GLN A 253 -10.94 24.85 4.07
C GLN A 253 -9.97 24.09 4.98
N TYR A 254 -9.86 22.77 4.82
CA TYR A 254 -8.95 21.93 5.61
C TYR A 254 -7.50 22.42 5.56
N TYR A 255 -7.00 22.87 4.40
CA TYR A 255 -5.60 23.26 4.24
C TYR A 255 -5.28 24.68 4.71
N ARG A 256 -6.28 25.54 4.92
CA ARG A 256 -6.08 27.00 5.15
C ARG A 256 -5.06 27.33 6.24
N ASN A 257 -4.99 26.52 7.30
CA ASN A 257 -4.07 26.70 8.43
C ASN A 257 -3.00 25.60 8.53
N LEU A 258 -2.97 24.66 7.59
CA LEU A 258 -2.02 23.52 7.58
C LEU A 258 -0.98 23.64 6.47
N LEU A 259 -1.30 24.37 5.40
CA LEU A 259 -0.49 24.40 4.19
C LEU A 259 -0.67 25.72 3.44
N THR A 260 0.44 26.41 3.19
CA THR A 260 0.48 27.57 2.29
C THR A 260 1.02 27.12 0.94
N LEU A 261 0.16 27.17 -0.09
CA LEU A 261 0.48 26.76 -1.44
C LEU A 261 0.87 27.97 -2.30
N PRO A 262 1.93 27.87 -3.12
CA PRO A 262 2.32 28.94 -4.02
C PRO A 262 1.34 29.05 -5.21
N VAL A 263 1.15 30.27 -5.71
CA VAL A 263 0.39 30.51 -6.94
C VAL A 263 1.35 30.32 -8.12
N LEU A 264 1.13 29.25 -8.89
CA LEU A 264 1.89 29.05 -10.13
C LEU A 264 1.46 30.05 -11.21
N PRO A 265 2.39 30.48 -12.09
CA PRO A 265 2.07 31.36 -13.22
C PRO A 265 0.97 30.81 -14.13
N SER A 266 0.38 31.68 -14.95
CA SER A 266 -0.67 31.25 -15.90
C SER A 266 -0.13 30.38 -17.04
N ASN A 267 1.10 30.64 -17.47
CA ASN A 267 1.79 29.90 -18.52
C ASN A 267 3.06 29.25 -17.96
N PRO A 268 3.44 28.04 -18.44
CA PRO A 268 4.72 27.45 -18.07
C PRO A 268 5.89 28.29 -18.62
N PRO A 269 7.09 28.22 -18.01
CA PRO A 269 8.29 28.88 -18.52
C PRO A 269 8.58 28.49 -19.98
N ASN A 270 9.03 29.43 -20.80
CA ASN A 270 9.48 29.11 -22.15
C ASN A 270 10.96 28.73 -22.13
N PHE A 271 11.24 27.42 -22.15
CA PHE A 271 12.61 26.90 -22.11
C PHE A 271 13.46 27.23 -23.35
N LEU A 272 12.87 27.78 -24.41
CA LEU A 272 13.62 28.29 -25.57
C LEU A 272 14.10 29.73 -25.40
N LEU A 273 13.61 30.43 -24.37
CA LEU A 273 13.96 31.83 -24.09
C LEU A 273 14.72 31.91 -22.77
N GLN A 274 16.03 32.12 -22.85
CA GLN A 274 16.88 32.23 -21.65
C GLN A 274 16.46 33.37 -20.71
N SER A 275 15.81 34.42 -21.24
CA SER A 275 15.26 35.53 -20.46
C SER A 275 14.19 35.08 -19.45
N ASP A 276 13.41 34.05 -19.78
CA ASP A 276 12.36 33.54 -18.89
C ASP A 276 12.96 32.91 -17.62
N PHE A 277 14.18 32.36 -17.71
CA PHE A 277 14.90 31.84 -16.55
C PHE A 277 15.28 32.97 -15.58
N GLY A 278 15.66 34.15 -16.10
CA GLY A 278 16.01 35.31 -15.26
C GLY A 278 14.83 35.86 -14.45
N THR A 279 13.60 35.62 -14.92
CA THR A 279 12.36 36.03 -14.23
C THR A 279 11.71 34.92 -13.38
N TYR A 280 12.29 33.72 -13.39
CA TYR A 280 11.72 32.57 -12.69
C TYR A 280 11.89 32.70 -11.17
N VAL A 281 10.79 32.49 -10.44
CA VAL A 281 10.75 32.49 -8.98
C VAL A 281 10.36 31.11 -8.49
N THR A 282 11.14 30.55 -7.59
CA THR A 282 10.89 29.22 -7.00
C THR A 282 9.57 29.23 -6.23
N PRO A 283 8.60 28.38 -6.60
CA PRO A 283 7.41 28.18 -5.80
C PRO A 283 7.78 27.46 -4.51
N VAL A 284 7.36 28.01 -3.37
CA VAL A 284 7.63 27.45 -2.04
C VAL A 284 6.31 27.06 -1.37
N VAL A 285 6.19 25.78 -1.02
CA VAL A 285 5.12 25.27 -0.16
C VAL A 285 5.59 25.32 1.29
N SER A 286 4.85 26.03 2.15
CA SER A 286 5.22 26.22 3.57
C SER A 286 4.15 25.66 4.51
N ILE A 287 4.56 25.02 5.61
CA ILE A 287 3.69 24.63 6.71
C ILE A 287 3.75 25.75 7.77
N PRO A 288 2.62 26.35 8.18
CA PRO A 288 2.61 27.33 9.27
C PRO A 288 3.17 26.73 10.56
N GLU A 289 4.10 27.42 11.23
CA GLU A 289 4.60 26.97 12.54
C GLU A 289 3.48 27.04 13.58
N PRO A 290 3.22 25.96 14.33
CA PRO A 290 2.31 26.03 15.46
C PRO A 290 2.89 26.96 16.55
N PRO A 291 2.04 27.63 17.34
CA PRO A 291 2.50 28.37 18.51
C PRO A 291 3.31 27.43 19.43
N PRO A 292 4.33 27.93 20.14
CA PRO A 292 5.12 27.11 21.05
C PRO A 292 4.23 26.67 22.23
N ASP A 293 3.60 25.51 22.09
CA ASP A 293 2.99 24.81 23.22
C ASP A 293 4.11 24.32 24.15
N GLU A 294 3.93 24.56 25.45
CA GLU A 294 4.82 24.15 26.52
C GLU A 294 5.27 22.70 26.33
N VAL A 295 6.57 22.53 26.11
CA VAL A 295 7.21 21.24 25.94
C VAL A 295 6.99 20.39 27.19
N ASP A 296 6.03 19.48 27.11
CA ASP A 296 5.85 18.40 28.06
C ASP A 296 7.16 17.60 28.12
N ALA A 297 7.70 17.49 29.34
CA ALA A 297 9.06 17.08 29.62
C ALA A 297 9.37 15.65 29.12
N VAL A 298 9.90 15.51 27.90
CA VAL A 298 10.54 14.27 27.43
C VAL A 298 11.89 14.54 26.75
N GLY A 299 12.48 15.71 27.01
CA GLY A 299 13.86 16.05 26.65
C GLY A 299 14.74 16.14 27.90
N SER A 300 15.10 15.00 28.48
CA SER A 300 16.06 14.98 29.59
C SER A 300 17.45 15.40 29.07
N LEU A 301 17.83 16.63 29.42
CA LEU A 301 19.17 17.10 29.81
C LEU A 301 20.32 16.88 28.81
N ILE A 302 20.66 17.95 28.07
CA ILE A 302 22.01 18.18 27.56
C ILE A 302 22.69 19.07 28.61
N ASP A 303 23.67 18.51 29.33
CA ASP A 303 24.58 19.24 30.21
C ASP A 303 25.84 19.58 29.42
N THR A 304 26.00 20.86 29.08
CA THR A 304 27.24 21.43 28.55
C THR A 304 27.56 22.68 29.37
N SER A 305 28.14 22.48 30.55
CA SER A 305 28.73 23.56 31.34
C SER A 305 30.10 23.14 31.86
N ASP A 306 31.16 23.46 31.11
CA ASP A 306 32.51 23.60 31.66
C ASP A 306 33.29 24.56 30.77
N THR A 307 33.27 25.85 31.14
CA THR A 307 34.37 26.84 31.05
C THR A 307 33.77 28.23 31.22
N ILE A 308 34.19 28.95 32.27
CA ILE A 308 34.52 30.40 32.27
C ILE A 308 34.85 30.85 33.70
N SER A 309 36.13 31.16 33.88
CA SER A 309 36.69 32.35 34.54
C SER A 309 36.38 32.64 36.01
N GLN A 310 37.40 32.53 36.85
CA GLN A 310 37.58 33.40 38.03
C GLN A 310 38.65 34.46 37.70
N ALA A 311 38.18 35.68 37.46
CA ALA A 311 38.97 36.90 37.59
C ALA A 311 38.67 37.48 38.98
N THR A 312 39.69 37.67 39.81
CA THR A 312 39.60 38.39 41.09
C THR A 312 40.22 39.77 40.93
N THR A 313 39.43 40.79 41.28
CA THR A 313 39.79 42.20 41.34
C THR A 313 40.60 42.51 42.59
N PRO A 314 41.56 43.45 42.55
CA PRO A 314 42.21 44.00 43.74
C PRO A 314 41.61 45.37 44.08
N ASP A 315 41.30 45.62 45.36
CA ASP A 315 41.38 46.98 45.87
C ASP A 315 41.49 47.08 47.40
N HIS A 316 42.23 48.11 47.78
CA HIS A 316 42.23 48.89 49.00
C HIS A 316 43.31 48.74 50.09
N PHE A 317 43.67 49.95 50.49
CA PHE A 317 44.87 50.54 51.07
C PHE A 317 44.64 50.76 52.57
N GLU A 318 45.67 50.64 53.41
CA GLU A 318 45.84 51.58 54.53
C GLU A 318 47.28 51.59 55.07
N THR A 319 47.61 52.76 55.60
CA THR A 319 48.94 53.38 55.75
C THR A 319 49.32 53.43 57.23
N LEU A 320 50.58 53.22 57.62
CA LEU A 320 51.32 54.12 58.55
C LEU A 320 52.80 53.72 58.75
N ASP A 321 53.63 54.75 58.83
CA ASP A 321 55.07 54.77 59.10
C ASP A 321 55.52 54.12 60.42
N THR A 322 56.67 53.44 60.46
CA THR A 322 57.94 53.94 61.03
C THR A 322 58.98 52.84 61.29
N ARG A 323 60.24 53.18 60.98
CA ARG A 323 61.50 52.78 61.65
C ARG A 323 62.19 51.48 61.21
N ALA A 324 63.37 51.68 60.63
CA ALA A 324 64.40 50.67 60.44
C ALA A 324 64.84 50.04 61.77
N THR A 325 64.79 48.72 61.84
CA THR A 325 65.50 47.87 62.80
C THR A 325 66.17 46.72 62.06
N PRO A 326 67.34 46.24 62.49
CA PRO A 326 68.13 45.27 61.76
C PRO A 326 67.41 43.92 61.73
N SER A 327 67.34 43.29 60.56
CA SER A 327 66.92 41.89 60.40
C SER A 327 67.76 40.99 61.32
N PRO A 328 67.15 40.09 62.11
CA PRO A 328 67.87 38.93 62.62
C PRO A 328 68.24 38.06 61.42
N GLN A 329 69.51 37.72 61.26
CA GLN A 329 69.89 36.66 60.33
C GLN A 329 69.11 35.39 60.72
N PRO A 330 68.35 34.77 59.81
CA PRO A 330 67.67 33.51 60.11
C PRO A 330 68.70 32.44 60.45
N ASP A 331 68.45 31.74 61.56
CA ASP A 331 69.31 30.65 62.03
C ASP A 331 69.34 29.53 60.97
N PRO A 332 70.50 29.17 60.40
CA PRO A 332 70.61 28.16 59.34
C PRO A 332 70.07 26.79 59.73
N ILE A 333 69.94 26.52 61.03
CA ILE A 333 69.29 25.30 61.55
C ILE A 333 67.77 25.34 61.29
N VAL A 334 67.13 26.48 61.50
CA VAL A 334 65.69 26.67 61.29
C VAL A 334 65.32 26.60 59.80
N GLU A 335 66.18 27.10 58.91
CA GLU A 335 66.00 26.94 57.46
C GLU A 335 66.15 25.50 57.00
N ARG A 336 67.12 24.76 57.59
CA ARG A 336 67.28 23.32 57.32
C ARG A 336 66.06 22.52 57.79
N ASP A 337 65.52 22.82 58.97
CA ASP A 337 64.34 22.12 59.49
C ASP A 337 63.09 22.43 58.64
N ARG A 338 62.90 23.69 58.22
CA ARG A 338 61.83 24.06 57.28
C ARG A 338 61.95 23.35 55.94
N LEU A 339 63.17 23.17 55.43
CA LEU A 339 63.41 22.44 54.19
C LEU A 339 63.13 20.93 54.34
N ILE A 340 63.49 20.34 55.49
CA ILE A 340 63.17 18.95 55.80
C ILE A 340 61.64 18.76 55.86
N ASP A 341 60.92 19.64 56.54
CA ASP A 341 59.45 19.59 56.62
C ASP A 341 58.81 19.75 55.24
N HIS A 342 59.34 20.65 54.40
CA HIS A 342 58.87 20.83 53.04
C HIS A 342 59.04 19.56 52.20
N LEU A 343 60.24 18.95 52.22
CA LEU A 343 60.54 17.72 51.49
C LEU A 343 59.74 16.51 52.02
N GLN A 344 59.50 16.43 53.33
CA GLN A 344 58.65 15.38 53.91
C GLN A 344 57.19 15.52 53.47
N ASN A 345 56.66 16.74 53.45
CA ASN A 345 55.31 17.02 52.96
C ASN A 345 55.19 16.73 51.46
N GLU A 346 56.22 17.06 50.67
CA GLU A 346 56.25 16.77 49.24
C GLU A 346 56.35 15.26 48.96
N LEU A 347 57.17 14.52 49.71
CA LEU A 347 57.21 13.06 49.66
C LEU A 347 55.87 12.42 50.03
N LYS A 348 55.16 12.97 51.02
CA LYS A 348 53.81 12.51 51.39
C LYS A 348 52.80 12.79 50.28
N ARG A 349 52.86 13.98 49.66
CA ARG A 349 52.01 14.34 48.51
C ARG A 349 52.24 13.39 47.33
N MET A 350 53.49 13.18 46.93
CA MET A 350 53.83 12.27 45.83
C MET A 350 53.41 10.82 46.09
N ARG A 351 53.54 10.31 47.32
CA ARG A 351 53.04 8.97 47.68
C ARG A 351 51.51 8.87 47.54
N SER A 352 50.79 9.93 47.91
CA SER A 352 49.33 10.00 47.74
C SER A 352 48.93 10.02 46.27
N GLU A 353 49.61 10.82 45.44
CA GLU A 353 49.37 10.90 43.99
C GLU A 353 49.61 9.54 43.32
N VAL A 354 50.73 8.86 43.64
CA VAL A 354 51.01 7.52 43.13
C VAL A 354 49.93 6.52 43.55
N SER A 355 49.46 6.58 44.80
CA SER A 355 48.38 5.70 45.27
C SER A 355 47.06 5.95 44.54
N GLN A 356 46.73 7.21 44.24
CA GLN A 356 45.55 7.57 43.47
C GLN A 356 45.63 7.07 42.03
N LEU A 357 46.76 7.28 41.35
CA LEU A 357 46.98 6.78 39.99
C LEU A 357 46.89 5.26 39.90
N VAL A 358 47.43 4.53 40.88
CA VAL A 358 47.31 3.07 40.95
C VAL A 358 45.85 2.65 41.13
N GLN A 359 45.09 3.36 41.95
CA GLN A 359 43.67 3.08 42.17
C GLN A 359 42.84 3.33 40.89
N GLU A 360 43.06 4.46 40.21
CA GLU A 360 42.41 4.80 38.94
C GLU A 360 42.72 3.79 37.84
N ARG A 361 43.98 3.37 37.74
CA ARG A 361 44.38 2.32 36.80
C ARG A 361 43.68 1.00 37.10
N ASN A 362 43.54 0.64 38.37
CA ASN A 362 42.89 -0.61 38.77
C ASN A 362 41.37 -0.57 38.52
N THR A 363 40.70 0.56 38.76
CA THR A 363 39.27 0.73 38.44
C THR A 363 39.03 0.68 36.94
N MET A 364 39.87 1.34 36.14
CA MET A 364 39.82 1.28 34.67
C MET A 364 39.97 -0.15 34.15
N LEU A 365 40.95 -0.90 34.65
CA LEU A 365 41.13 -2.31 34.26
C LEU A 365 39.95 -3.20 34.65
N SER A 366 39.33 -2.96 35.81
CA SER A 366 38.14 -3.70 36.21
C SER A 366 36.98 -3.44 35.24
N SER A 367 36.78 -2.17 34.86
CA SER A 367 35.75 -1.78 33.89
C SER A 367 35.99 -2.40 32.51
N MET A 368 37.24 -2.38 32.02
CA MET A 368 37.59 -3.02 30.75
C MET A 368 37.35 -4.54 30.76
N ARG A 369 37.69 -5.23 31.85
CA ARG A 369 37.43 -6.67 31.99
C ARG A 369 35.93 -6.97 31.94
N GLU A 370 35.13 -6.19 32.67
CA GLU A 370 33.67 -6.34 32.65
C GLU A 370 33.09 -6.11 31.24
N HIS A 371 33.63 -5.13 30.50
CA HIS A 371 33.23 -4.88 29.13
C HIS A 371 33.57 -6.06 28.20
N CYS A 372 34.77 -6.64 28.33
CA CYS A 372 35.16 -7.84 27.57
C CYS A 372 34.21 -9.01 27.86
N THR A 373 33.91 -9.30 29.13
CA THR A 373 32.99 -10.39 29.50
C THR A 373 31.58 -10.15 28.94
N ARG A 374 31.12 -8.91 28.90
CA ARG A 374 29.82 -8.55 28.32
C ARG A 374 29.79 -8.78 26.80
N LEU A 375 30.85 -8.39 26.10
CA LEU A 375 30.99 -8.64 24.66
C LEU A 375 31.07 -10.14 24.35
N GLU A 376 31.79 -10.91 25.15
CA GLU A 376 31.86 -12.38 25.01
C GLU A 376 30.47 -13.02 25.18
N SER A 377 29.68 -12.57 26.16
CA SER A 377 28.31 -13.04 26.36
C SER A 377 27.38 -12.67 25.20
N GLN A 378 27.47 -11.44 24.69
CA GLN A 378 26.68 -11.00 23.53
C GLN A 378 27.04 -11.80 22.27
N LEU A 379 28.32 -12.06 22.04
CA LEU A 379 28.79 -12.86 20.91
C LEU A 379 28.32 -14.32 21.02
N HIS A 380 28.24 -14.87 22.23
CA HIS A 380 27.68 -16.20 22.45
C HIS A 380 26.18 -16.25 22.14
N SER A 381 25.40 -15.27 22.62
CA SER A 381 23.96 -15.16 22.32
C SER A 381 23.71 -15.06 20.82
N ALA A 382 24.44 -14.16 20.14
CA ALA A 382 24.31 -13.97 18.70
C ALA A 382 24.63 -15.24 17.90
N LYS A 383 25.61 -16.05 18.34
CA LYS A 383 25.92 -17.34 17.71
C LYS A 383 24.77 -18.34 17.82
N ILE A 384 24.10 -18.39 18.97
CA ILE A 384 22.95 -19.28 19.17
C ILE A 384 21.79 -18.85 18.27
N GLU A 385 21.47 -17.55 18.26
CA GLU A 385 20.41 -16.98 17.41
C GLU A 385 20.65 -17.26 15.91
N ILE A 386 21.89 -17.13 15.45
CA ILE A 386 22.25 -17.44 14.05
C ILE A 386 22.04 -18.93 13.74
N GLU A 387 22.39 -19.84 14.65
CA GLU A 387 22.21 -21.27 14.41
C GLU A 387 20.73 -21.67 14.42
N GLU A 388 19.92 -21.07 15.29
CA GLU A 388 18.46 -21.25 15.30
C GLU A 388 17.82 -20.74 13.99
N GLU A 389 18.20 -19.54 13.54
CA GLU A 389 17.65 -18.97 12.30
C GLU A 389 18.10 -19.79 11.07
N LYS A 390 19.31 -20.34 11.08
CA LYS A 390 19.82 -21.23 10.04
C LYS A 390 19.05 -22.55 9.98
N GLN A 391 18.73 -23.16 11.13
CA GLN A 391 17.88 -24.35 11.18
C GLN A 391 16.48 -24.07 10.64
N LYS A 392 15.89 -22.94 11.03
CA LYS A 392 14.58 -22.50 10.54
C LYS A 392 14.59 -22.25 9.03
N ALA A 393 15.64 -21.63 8.51
CA ALA A 393 15.81 -21.41 7.07
C ALA A 393 15.94 -22.74 6.29
N GLN A 394 16.62 -23.75 6.85
CA GLN A 394 16.69 -25.09 6.26
C GLN A 394 15.32 -25.78 6.21
N LEU A 395 14.53 -25.69 7.28
CA LEU A 395 13.17 -26.24 7.31
C LEU A 395 12.27 -25.56 6.27
N LEU A 396 12.26 -24.23 6.20
CA LEU A 396 11.51 -23.50 5.16
C LEU A 396 11.98 -23.87 3.74
N SER A 397 13.28 -24.04 3.54
CA SER A 397 13.82 -24.45 2.23
C SER A 397 13.38 -25.86 1.84
N ALA A 398 13.18 -26.76 2.81
CA ALA A 398 12.69 -28.12 2.56
C ALA A 398 11.19 -28.16 2.21
N GLU A 399 10.39 -27.25 2.77
CA GLU A 399 8.94 -27.15 2.50
C GLU A 399 8.60 -26.37 1.21
N THR A 400 9.49 -25.48 0.78
CA THR A 400 9.36 -24.67 -0.44
C THR A 400 9.00 -25.47 -1.71
N PRO A 401 9.62 -26.62 -2.03
CA PRO A 401 9.27 -27.39 -3.24
C PRO A 401 7.84 -27.94 -3.20
N GLU A 402 7.36 -28.39 -2.04
CA GLU A 402 6.01 -28.95 -1.91
C GLU A 402 4.93 -27.87 -2.07
N ILE A 403 5.20 -26.67 -1.54
CA ILE A 403 4.32 -25.51 -1.72
C ILE A 403 4.31 -25.06 -3.19
N LYS A 404 5.47 -25.02 -3.85
CA LYS A 404 5.56 -24.70 -5.29
C LYS A 404 4.77 -25.68 -6.14
N GLN A 405 4.85 -26.98 -5.84
CA GLN A 405 4.08 -28.00 -6.54
C GLN A 405 2.57 -27.80 -6.37
N LYS A 406 2.10 -27.58 -5.13
CA LYS A 406 0.68 -27.30 -4.86
C LYS A 406 0.18 -26.02 -5.54
N LEU A 407 1.04 -24.99 -5.64
CA LEU A 407 0.73 -23.77 -6.37
C LEU A 407 0.54 -24.04 -7.86
N THR A 408 1.47 -24.76 -8.50
CA THR A 408 1.35 -25.12 -9.93
C THR A 408 0.11 -25.96 -10.22
N GLU A 409 -0.22 -26.93 -9.36
CA GLU A 409 -1.43 -27.75 -9.50
C GLU A 409 -2.71 -26.91 -9.36
N THR A 410 -2.69 -25.88 -8.51
CA THR A 410 -3.83 -24.98 -8.31
C THR A 410 -3.99 -24.02 -9.50
N GLU A 411 -2.89 -23.52 -10.05
CA GLU A 411 -2.88 -22.67 -11.25
C GLU A 411 -3.40 -23.42 -12.48
N GLU A 412 -2.99 -24.69 -12.67
CA GLU A 412 -3.52 -25.52 -13.76
C GLU A 412 -5.03 -25.75 -13.63
N LYS A 413 -5.51 -26.07 -12.42
CA LYS A 413 -6.95 -26.22 -12.16
C LYS A 413 -7.74 -24.93 -12.39
N ALA A 414 -7.18 -23.77 -12.02
CA ALA A 414 -7.78 -22.47 -12.28
C ALA A 414 -7.87 -22.19 -13.79
N LYS A 415 -6.80 -22.47 -14.54
CA LYS A 415 -6.76 -22.30 -15.99
C LYS A 415 -7.81 -23.15 -16.72
N VAL A 416 -7.95 -24.42 -16.34
CA VAL A 416 -8.98 -25.31 -16.91
C VAL A 416 -10.39 -24.79 -16.59
N THR A 417 -10.60 -24.25 -15.38
CA THR A 417 -11.90 -23.67 -14.97
C THR A 417 -12.23 -22.42 -15.79
N ASP A 418 -11.25 -21.54 -16.01
CA ASP A 418 -11.45 -20.32 -16.81
C ASP A 418 -11.76 -20.66 -18.28
N GLU A 419 -11.07 -21.64 -18.87
CA GLU A 419 -11.37 -22.11 -20.23
C GLU A 419 -12.80 -22.66 -20.35
N LYS A 420 -13.28 -23.40 -19.34
CA LYS A 420 -14.68 -23.87 -19.29
C LYS A 420 -15.66 -22.71 -19.19
N PHE A 421 -15.37 -21.72 -18.35
CA PHE A 421 -16.21 -20.53 -18.19
C PHE A 421 -16.31 -19.72 -19.49
N GLN A 422 -15.20 -19.52 -20.20
CA GLN A 422 -15.19 -18.80 -21.49
C GLN A 422 -16.01 -19.54 -22.56
N LYS A 423 -15.89 -20.88 -22.64
CA LYS A 423 -16.72 -21.69 -23.56
C LYS A 423 -18.21 -21.55 -23.24
N LEU A 424 -18.58 -21.63 -21.96
CA LEU A 424 -19.98 -21.49 -21.53
C LEU A 424 -20.53 -20.09 -21.84
N LYS A 425 -19.74 -19.05 -21.58
CA LYS A 425 -20.09 -17.67 -21.92
C LYS A 425 -20.28 -17.49 -23.43
N GLY A 426 -19.43 -18.11 -24.25
CA GLY A 426 -19.56 -18.13 -25.71
C GLY A 426 -20.87 -18.77 -26.16
N ALA A 427 -21.17 -19.97 -25.64
CA ALA A 427 -22.41 -20.68 -25.94
C ALA A 427 -23.66 -19.89 -25.52
N TYR A 428 -23.66 -19.29 -24.32
CA TYR A 428 -24.77 -18.44 -23.86
C TYR A 428 -24.97 -17.21 -24.77
N THR A 429 -23.87 -16.60 -25.24
CA THR A 429 -23.94 -15.43 -26.12
C THR A 429 -24.53 -15.81 -27.48
N GLN A 430 -24.07 -16.92 -28.07
CA GLN A 430 -24.63 -17.45 -29.32
C GLN A 430 -26.12 -17.78 -29.18
N LEU A 431 -26.51 -18.49 -28.12
CA LEU A 431 -27.91 -18.86 -27.89
C LEU A 431 -28.80 -17.62 -27.73
N ARG A 432 -28.30 -16.58 -27.07
CA ARG A 432 -29.00 -15.30 -26.93
C ARG A 432 -29.18 -14.61 -28.28
N GLU A 433 -28.16 -14.60 -29.12
CA GLU A 433 -28.22 -14.02 -30.47
C GLU A 433 -29.19 -14.79 -31.38
N GLU A 434 -29.16 -16.12 -31.36
CA GLU A 434 -30.12 -16.98 -32.07
C GLU A 434 -31.55 -16.74 -31.60
N HIS A 435 -31.77 -16.64 -30.28
CA HIS A 435 -33.10 -16.35 -29.73
C HIS A 435 -33.63 -14.99 -30.22
N ILE A 436 -32.78 -13.96 -30.24
CA ILE A 436 -33.15 -12.64 -30.78
C ILE A 436 -33.48 -12.72 -32.28
N ALA A 437 -32.70 -13.48 -33.05
CA ALA A 437 -32.94 -13.67 -34.48
C ALA A 437 -34.28 -14.37 -34.74
N LEU A 438 -34.57 -15.45 -33.99
CA LEU A 438 -35.83 -16.19 -34.10
C LEU A 438 -37.05 -15.35 -33.72
N ILE A 439 -36.95 -14.49 -32.69
CA ILE A 439 -38.03 -13.55 -32.35
C ILE A 439 -38.34 -12.62 -33.52
N ARG A 440 -37.30 -12.08 -34.20
CA ARG A 440 -37.49 -11.23 -35.37
C ARG A 440 -38.12 -11.99 -36.53
N GLN A 441 -37.67 -13.22 -36.78
CA GLN A 441 -38.23 -14.07 -37.83
C GLN A 441 -39.69 -14.44 -37.56
N LYS A 442 -40.05 -14.72 -36.30
CA LYS A 442 -41.44 -14.96 -35.90
C LYS A 442 -42.33 -13.75 -36.22
N ALA A 443 -41.86 -12.54 -35.94
CA ALA A 443 -42.61 -11.32 -36.26
C ALA A 443 -42.84 -11.14 -37.77
N GLU A 444 -41.86 -11.49 -38.61
CA GLU A 444 -41.99 -11.52 -40.08
C GLU A 444 -43.03 -12.56 -40.54
N VAL A 445 -42.98 -13.78 -39.99
CA VAL A 445 -43.93 -14.85 -40.31
C VAL A 445 -45.36 -14.49 -39.90
N ASP A 446 -45.55 -13.90 -38.71
CA ASP A 446 -46.86 -13.45 -38.24
C ASP A 446 -47.45 -12.38 -39.18
N LYS A 447 -46.61 -11.45 -39.67
CA LYS A 447 -46.99 -10.43 -40.65
C LYS A 447 -47.41 -11.07 -41.99
N MET A 448 -46.65 -12.05 -42.47
CA MET A 448 -46.96 -12.77 -43.71
C MET A 448 -48.26 -13.58 -43.58
N SER A 449 -48.48 -14.25 -42.45
CA SER A 449 -49.71 -14.99 -42.15
C SER A 449 -50.94 -14.07 -42.13
N ALA A 450 -50.83 -12.88 -41.52
CA ALA A 450 -51.91 -11.90 -41.53
C ALA A 450 -52.24 -11.41 -42.95
N SER A 451 -51.22 -11.17 -43.79
CA SER A 451 -51.39 -10.79 -45.19
C SER A 451 -52.09 -11.88 -46.00
N LEU A 452 -51.71 -13.15 -45.81
CA LEU A 452 -52.33 -14.28 -46.49
C LEU A 452 -53.79 -14.48 -46.09
N ARG A 453 -54.13 -14.31 -44.80
CA ARG A 453 -55.54 -14.36 -44.35
C ARG A 453 -56.38 -13.25 -44.97
N ALA A 454 -55.83 -12.04 -45.09
CA ALA A 454 -56.53 -10.93 -45.74
C ALA A 454 -56.79 -11.23 -47.23
N ALA A 455 -55.80 -11.78 -47.94
CA ALA A 455 -55.95 -12.19 -49.34
C ALA A 455 -56.99 -13.31 -49.51
N ALA A 456 -56.98 -14.32 -48.63
CA ALA A 456 -57.95 -15.41 -48.65
C ALA A 456 -59.39 -14.91 -48.43
N ALA A 457 -59.60 -13.96 -47.50
CA ALA A 457 -60.91 -13.36 -47.25
C ALA A 457 -61.42 -12.56 -48.47
N GLN A 458 -60.53 -11.82 -49.16
CA GLN A 458 -60.88 -11.12 -50.41
C GLN A 458 -61.27 -12.10 -51.51
N HIS A 459 -60.53 -13.21 -51.66
CA HIS A 459 -60.83 -14.23 -52.66
C HIS A 459 -62.19 -14.88 -52.42
N GLU A 460 -62.53 -15.22 -51.17
CA GLU A 460 -63.83 -15.83 -50.86
C GLU A 460 -65.00 -14.87 -51.11
N SER A 461 -64.81 -13.58 -50.82
CA SER A 461 -65.79 -12.54 -51.15
C SER A 461 -65.99 -12.38 -52.66
N ALA A 462 -64.90 -12.39 -53.44
CA ALA A 462 -64.97 -12.30 -54.90
C ALA A 462 -65.65 -13.52 -55.52
N LYS A 463 -65.34 -14.73 -55.03
CA LYS A 463 -65.99 -15.98 -55.43
C LYS A 463 -67.50 -15.94 -55.17
N THR A 464 -67.92 -15.46 -54.00
CA THR A 464 -69.34 -15.34 -53.65
C THR A 464 -70.07 -14.36 -54.58
N ALA A 465 -69.44 -13.22 -54.91
CA ALA A 465 -70.00 -12.24 -55.83
C ALA A 465 -70.14 -12.78 -57.26
N LEU A 466 -69.13 -13.51 -57.76
CA LEU A 466 -69.17 -14.17 -59.06
C LEU A 466 -70.23 -15.27 -59.11
N GLN A 467 -70.36 -16.07 -58.05
CA GLN A 467 -71.41 -17.08 -57.95
C GLN A 467 -72.81 -16.46 -58.00
N GLN A 468 -72.98 -15.28 -57.41
CA GLN A 468 -74.24 -14.53 -57.46
C GLN A 468 -74.51 -13.99 -58.87
N GLN A 469 -73.52 -13.39 -59.54
CA GLN A 469 -73.63 -12.97 -60.94
C GLN A 469 -73.97 -14.13 -61.88
N LEU A 470 -73.38 -15.31 -61.67
CA LEU A 470 -73.69 -16.51 -62.44
C LEU A 470 -75.15 -16.91 -62.27
N ASN A 471 -75.66 -16.92 -61.03
CA ASN A 471 -77.06 -17.24 -60.76
C ASN A 471 -78.02 -16.23 -61.38
N ASP A 472 -77.65 -14.94 -61.42
CA ASP A 472 -78.45 -13.89 -62.08
C ASP A 472 -78.43 -14.07 -63.61
N ARG A 473 -77.27 -14.35 -64.21
CA ARG A 473 -77.13 -14.65 -65.64
C ARG A 473 -77.89 -15.91 -66.06
N MET A 474 -77.94 -16.95 -65.23
CA MET A 474 -78.73 -18.15 -65.50
C MET A 474 -80.24 -17.84 -65.51
N LYS A 475 -80.72 -16.96 -64.62
CA LYS A 475 -82.11 -16.49 -64.66
C LYS A 475 -82.39 -15.66 -65.91
N ASP A 476 -81.46 -14.82 -66.32
CA ASP A 476 -81.57 -14.04 -67.57
C ASP A 476 -81.58 -14.96 -68.81
N PHE A 477 -80.79 -16.05 -68.77
CA PHE A 477 -80.76 -17.07 -69.82
C PHE A 477 -82.07 -17.88 -69.91
N GLU A 478 -82.64 -18.28 -68.76
CA GLU A 478 -83.97 -18.91 -68.72
C GLU A 478 -85.06 -17.97 -69.25
N LEU A 479 -84.92 -16.66 -69.06
CA LEU A 479 -85.83 -15.64 -69.61
C LEU A 479 -85.65 -15.43 -71.13
N LEU A 480 -84.40 -15.47 -71.63
CA LEU A 480 -84.10 -15.34 -73.06
C LEU A 480 -84.50 -16.57 -73.87
N GLN A 481 -84.51 -17.77 -73.28
CA GLN A 481 -84.87 -19.02 -73.97
C GLN A 481 -86.35 -19.09 -74.41
N GLN A 482 -87.21 -18.15 -74.00
CA GLN A 482 -88.60 -18.00 -74.45
C GLN A 482 -88.79 -17.13 -75.70
N SER A 483 -87.76 -16.48 -76.25
CA SER A 483 -87.86 -15.67 -77.47
C SER A 483 -86.83 -16.10 -78.51
N SER A 484 -87.29 -16.40 -79.72
CA SER A 484 -86.51 -17.00 -80.79
C SER A 484 -85.53 -16.06 -81.51
N SER A 485 -84.46 -16.69 -82.02
CA SER A 485 -83.62 -16.38 -83.20
C SER A 485 -82.34 -15.54 -83.03
N SER A 486 -81.18 -16.12 -83.35
CA SER A 486 -80.32 -15.74 -84.50
C SER A 486 -78.93 -16.40 -84.44
N SER A 487 -78.31 -16.59 -85.60
CA SER A 487 -77.02 -17.26 -85.85
C SER A 487 -75.77 -16.57 -85.27
N GLU A 488 -75.88 -15.41 -84.60
CA GLU A 488 -74.77 -14.75 -83.89
C GLU A 488 -74.46 -15.37 -82.52
N GLU A 489 -75.43 -16.07 -81.92
CA GLU A 489 -75.26 -16.70 -80.60
C GLU A 489 -74.23 -17.85 -80.62
N VAL A 490 -74.11 -18.58 -81.74
CA VAL A 490 -73.17 -19.71 -81.87
C VAL A 490 -71.70 -19.24 -81.84
N GLU A 491 -71.41 -18.05 -82.36
CA GLU A 491 -70.07 -17.47 -82.33
C GLU A 491 -69.74 -16.87 -80.95
N ALA A 492 -70.73 -16.27 -80.28
CA ALA A 492 -70.62 -15.83 -78.90
C ALA A 492 -70.40 -17.02 -77.93
N TYR A 493 -71.15 -18.11 -78.07
CA TYR A 493 -70.94 -19.33 -77.26
C TYR A 493 -69.57 -19.98 -77.52
N LYS A 494 -69.02 -19.90 -78.73
CA LYS A 494 -67.64 -20.38 -78.99
C LYS A 494 -66.59 -19.53 -78.27
N SER A 495 -66.75 -18.20 -78.27
CA SER A 495 -65.86 -17.31 -77.50
C SER A 495 -66.01 -17.51 -75.99
N GLU A 496 -67.22 -17.75 -75.51
CA GLU A 496 -67.51 -18.00 -74.10
C GLU A 496 -66.97 -19.36 -73.65
N ILE A 497 -67.09 -20.41 -74.47
CA ILE A 497 -66.46 -21.72 -74.24
C ILE A 497 -64.93 -21.60 -74.24
N ALA A 498 -64.33 -20.77 -75.10
CA ALA A 498 -62.89 -20.55 -75.12
C ALA A 498 -62.40 -19.82 -73.85
N ASN A 499 -63.15 -18.82 -73.39
CA ASN A 499 -62.85 -18.11 -72.14
C ASN A 499 -63.01 -19.03 -70.91
N LEU A 500 -64.10 -19.80 -70.84
CA LEU A 500 -64.31 -20.77 -69.77
C LEU A 500 -63.23 -21.86 -69.75
N ARG A 501 -62.74 -22.31 -70.92
CA ARG A 501 -61.59 -23.24 -70.99
C ARG A 501 -60.30 -22.61 -70.46
N SER A 502 -60.06 -21.33 -70.78
CA SER A 502 -58.91 -20.58 -70.26
C SER A 502 -59.00 -20.38 -68.74
N GLU A 503 -60.19 -20.08 -68.22
CA GLU A 503 -60.43 -19.93 -66.78
C GLU A 503 -60.29 -21.27 -66.03
N ILE A 504 -60.74 -22.38 -66.62
CA ILE A 504 -60.54 -23.73 -66.07
C ILE A 504 -59.05 -24.09 -66.03
N GLU A 505 -58.28 -23.80 -67.08
CA GLU A 505 -56.83 -24.07 -67.07
C GLU A 505 -56.09 -23.19 -66.06
N GLN A 506 -56.48 -21.91 -65.92
CA GLN A 506 -55.94 -21.04 -64.86
C GLN A 506 -56.31 -21.54 -63.45
N SER A 507 -57.53 -22.06 -63.26
CA SER A 507 -57.96 -22.66 -61.99
C SER A 507 -57.15 -23.93 -61.68
N ARG A 508 -56.90 -24.77 -62.68
CA ARG A 508 -56.10 -26.00 -62.55
C ARG A 508 -54.65 -25.69 -62.20
N GLN A 509 -54.10 -24.62 -62.80
CA GLN A 509 -52.75 -24.15 -62.49
C GLN A 509 -52.64 -23.66 -61.03
N LYS A 510 -53.64 -22.91 -60.56
CA LYS A 510 -53.73 -22.48 -59.15
C LYS A 510 -53.90 -23.65 -58.18
N GLU A 511 -54.62 -24.70 -58.58
CA GLU A 511 -54.80 -25.90 -57.77
C GLU A 511 -53.47 -26.66 -57.57
N VAL A 512 -52.62 -26.75 -58.61
CA VAL A 512 -51.28 -27.32 -58.51
C VAL A 512 -50.35 -26.46 -57.62
N GLU A 513 -50.45 -25.13 -57.71
CA GLU A 513 -49.73 -24.21 -56.81
C GLU A 513 -50.18 -24.35 -55.35
N LEU A 514 -51.48 -24.55 -55.09
CA LEU A 514 -51.99 -24.80 -53.74
C LEU A 514 -51.52 -26.15 -53.18
N GLU A 515 -51.49 -27.19 -54.01
CA GLU A 515 -51.03 -28.53 -53.59
C GLU A 515 -49.54 -28.53 -53.23
N THR A 516 -48.72 -27.81 -54.01
CA THR A 516 -47.29 -27.62 -53.70
C THR A 516 -47.07 -26.81 -52.43
N LEU A 517 -47.87 -25.75 -52.20
CA LEU A 517 -47.81 -24.96 -50.97
C LEU A 517 -48.23 -25.78 -49.73
N ARG A 518 -49.22 -26.65 -49.88
CA ARG A 518 -49.68 -27.57 -48.83
C ARG A 518 -48.59 -28.56 -48.44
N GLY A 519 -47.89 -29.15 -49.42
CA GLY A 519 -46.73 -30.00 -49.17
C GLY A 519 -45.60 -29.26 -48.43
N SER A 520 -45.36 -27.99 -48.77
CA SER A 520 -44.40 -27.15 -48.04
C SER A 520 -44.82 -26.87 -46.60
N MET A 521 -46.12 -26.70 -46.32
CA MET A 521 -46.63 -26.49 -44.97
C MET A 521 -46.49 -27.75 -44.11
N GLU A 522 -46.78 -28.94 -44.65
CA GLU A 522 -46.59 -30.20 -43.93
C GLU A 522 -45.12 -30.45 -43.59
N ALA A 523 -44.19 -30.14 -44.50
CA ALA A 523 -42.76 -30.24 -44.24
C ALA A 523 -42.30 -29.32 -43.09
N LEU A 524 -42.76 -28.06 -43.09
CA LEU A 524 -42.47 -27.11 -42.02
C LEU A 524 -43.07 -27.53 -40.66
N GLU A 525 -44.25 -28.15 -40.66
CA GLU A 525 -44.88 -28.63 -39.44
C GLU A 525 -44.11 -29.80 -38.82
N ILE A 526 -43.57 -30.69 -39.65
CA ILE A 526 -42.68 -31.77 -39.22
C ILE A 526 -41.39 -31.19 -38.62
N GLU A 527 -40.77 -30.24 -39.30
CA GLU A 527 -39.54 -29.58 -38.84
C GLU A 527 -39.73 -28.86 -37.49
N HIS A 528 -40.86 -28.18 -37.32
CA HIS A 528 -41.22 -27.53 -36.06
C HIS A 528 -41.40 -28.55 -34.92
N LYS A 529 -42.06 -29.69 -35.19
CA LYS A 529 -42.23 -30.76 -34.19
C LYS A 529 -40.88 -31.36 -33.77
N THR A 530 -39.96 -31.60 -34.71
CA THR A 530 -38.61 -32.09 -34.40
C THR A 530 -37.81 -31.07 -33.59
N ALA A 531 -37.82 -29.80 -33.98
CA ALA A 531 -37.10 -28.74 -33.24
C ALA A 531 -37.64 -28.57 -31.81
N THR A 532 -38.96 -28.69 -31.63
CA THR A 532 -39.58 -28.61 -30.30
C THR A 532 -39.16 -29.78 -29.42
N ALA A 533 -39.08 -31.00 -29.96
CA ALA A 533 -38.62 -32.17 -29.22
C ALA A 533 -37.15 -32.05 -28.78
N GLU A 534 -36.26 -31.60 -29.67
CA GLU A 534 -34.84 -31.35 -29.34
C GLU A 534 -34.68 -30.28 -28.26
N GLN A 535 -35.48 -29.22 -28.32
CA GLN A 535 -35.45 -28.16 -27.30
C GLN A 535 -35.87 -28.70 -25.93
N GLN A 536 -36.85 -29.60 -25.89
CA GLN A 536 -37.36 -30.20 -24.66
C GLN A 536 -36.34 -31.17 -24.03
N GLU A 537 -35.60 -31.92 -24.86
CA GLU A 537 -34.48 -32.76 -24.41
C GLU A 537 -33.34 -31.92 -23.82
N LYS A 538 -32.92 -30.85 -24.50
CA LYS A 538 -31.90 -29.93 -23.98
C LYS A 538 -32.30 -29.32 -22.64
N LEU A 539 -33.57 -28.92 -22.48
CA LEU A 539 -34.09 -28.38 -21.23
C LEU A 539 -34.01 -29.40 -20.08
N THR A 540 -34.31 -30.67 -20.36
CA THR A 540 -34.18 -31.73 -19.36
C THR A 540 -32.73 -31.97 -18.94
N THR A 541 -31.77 -31.93 -19.87
CA THR A 541 -30.34 -32.08 -19.56
C THR A 541 -29.83 -30.96 -18.67
N VAL A 542 -30.12 -29.70 -19.02
CA VAL A 542 -29.71 -28.53 -18.22
C VAL A 542 -30.33 -28.56 -16.82
N THR A 543 -31.58 -29.01 -16.70
CA THR A 543 -32.25 -29.13 -15.41
C THR A 543 -31.57 -30.16 -14.51
N ASN A 544 -31.07 -31.26 -15.07
CA ASN A 544 -30.34 -32.29 -14.33
C ASN A 544 -28.95 -31.82 -13.91
N GLU A 545 -28.21 -31.16 -14.81
CA GLU A 545 -26.90 -30.56 -14.47
C GLU A 545 -27.02 -29.52 -13.35
N LEU A 546 -28.08 -28.69 -13.38
CA LEU A 546 -28.32 -27.70 -12.33
C LEU A 546 -28.57 -28.37 -10.97
N LYS A 547 -29.31 -29.49 -10.92
CA LYS A 547 -29.50 -30.26 -9.69
C LYS A 547 -28.18 -30.80 -9.15
N GLU A 548 -27.36 -31.41 -10.01
CA GLU A 548 -26.07 -31.98 -9.62
C GLU A 548 -25.12 -30.92 -9.05
N VAL A 549 -25.05 -29.74 -9.68
CA VAL A 549 -24.24 -28.62 -9.18
C VAL A 549 -24.74 -28.13 -7.83
N THR A 550 -26.06 -28.09 -7.64
CA THR A 550 -26.67 -27.64 -6.38
C THR A 550 -26.36 -28.61 -5.24
N GLU A 551 -26.44 -29.92 -5.48
CA GLU A 551 -26.08 -30.96 -4.51
C GLU A 551 -24.59 -30.92 -4.15
N ASN A 552 -23.71 -30.76 -5.15
CA ASN A 552 -22.26 -30.63 -4.92
C ASN A 552 -21.91 -29.39 -4.09
N LEU A 553 -22.59 -28.27 -4.32
CA LEU A 553 -22.37 -27.03 -3.57
C LEU A 553 -22.78 -27.18 -2.10
N GLU A 554 -23.87 -27.90 -1.83
CA GLU A 554 -24.32 -28.15 -0.46
C GLU A 554 -23.37 -29.10 0.30
N LYS A 555 -22.82 -30.10 -0.41
CA LYS A 555 -21.78 -30.98 0.16
C LYS A 555 -20.51 -30.22 0.54
N ILE A 556 -20.04 -29.31 -0.32
CA ILE A 556 -18.85 -28.48 -0.05
C ILE A 556 -19.08 -27.56 1.15
N LYS A 557 -20.30 -27.03 1.34
CA LYS A 557 -20.63 -26.22 2.53
C LYS A 557 -20.55 -27.06 3.81
N GLN A 558 -21.08 -28.28 3.81
CA GLN A 558 -20.98 -29.17 4.97
C GLN A 558 -19.53 -29.50 5.32
N GLU A 559 -18.71 -29.86 4.32
CA GLU A 559 -17.28 -30.13 4.52
C GLU A 559 -16.53 -28.91 5.09
N LYS A 560 -16.92 -27.70 4.66
CA LYS A 560 -16.36 -26.45 5.20
C LYS A 560 -16.73 -26.24 6.67
N GLU A 561 -18.00 -26.43 7.03
CA GLU A 561 -18.46 -26.28 8.42
C GLU A 561 -17.80 -27.31 9.36
N GLU A 562 -17.64 -28.55 8.91
CA GLU A 562 -16.92 -29.59 9.65
C GLU A 562 -15.45 -29.19 9.89
N ARG A 563 -14.77 -28.65 8.87
CA ARG A 563 -13.37 -28.19 8.99
C ARG A 563 -13.22 -26.97 9.90
N GLU A 564 -14.16 -26.03 9.88
CA GLU A 564 -14.15 -24.89 10.81
C GLU A 564 -14.35 -25.34 12.26
N SER A 565 -15.24 -26.32 12.49
CA SER A 565 -15.45 -26.92 13.81
C SER A 565 -14.20 -27.64 14.33
N GLU A 566 -13.55 -28.44 13.47
CA GLU A 566 -12.32 -29.15 13.83
C GLU A 566 -11.16 -28.18 14.14
N LEU A 567 -11.03 -27.11 13.36
CA LEU A 567 -10.04 -26.05 13.61
C LEU A 567 -10.26 -25.39 14.98
N CYS A 568 -11.52 -25.13 15.35
CA CYS A 568 -11.86 -24.56 16.64
C CYS A 568 -11.49 -25.50 17.81
N ARG A 569 -11.72 -26.80 17.64
CA ARG A 569 -11.31 -27.82 18.62
C ARG A 569 -9.79 -27.84 18.81
N VAL A 570 -9.03 -27.94 17.71
CA VAL A 570 -7.55 -27.97 17.75
C VAL A 570 -6.99 -26.70 18.40
N LYS A 571 -7.57 -25.53 18.10
CA LYS A 571 -7.16 -24.27 18.72
C LYS A 571 -7.36 -24.29 20.23
N THR A 572 -8.45 -24.88 20.71
CA THR A 572 -8.74 -25.02 22.14
C THR A 572 -7.76 -25.97 22.83
N GLU A 573 -7.44 -27.10 22.20
CA GLU A 573 -6.44 -28.06 22.71
C GLU A 573 -5.04 -27.43 22.80
N LEU A 574 -4.62 -26.67 21.79
CA LEU A 574 -3.33 -25.97 21.80
C LEU A 574 -3.22 -24.92 22.90
N MET A 575 -4.31 -24.18 23.19
CA MET A 575 -4.34 -23.25 24.32
C MET A 575 -4.15 -24.00 25.65
N GLY A 576 -4.86 -25.12 25.84
CA GLY A 576 -4.74 -25.93 27.05
C GLY A 576 -3.34 -26.53 27.24
N LEU A 577 -2.68 -26.96 26.15
CA LEU A 577 -1.28 -27.43 26.20
C LEU A 577 -0.32 -26.31 26.57
N ARG A 578 -0.53 -25.10 26.04
CA ARG A 578 0.29 -23.93 26.35
C ARG A 578 0.18 -23.53 27.82
N GLU A 579 -1.03 -23.57 28.38
CA GLU A 579 -1.25 -23.31 29.81
C GLU A 579 -0.54 -24.34 30.69
N LYS A 580 -0.73 -25.64 30.42
CA LYS A 580 -0.06 -26.72 31.16
C LYS A 580 1.48 -26.61 31.10
N SER A 581 2.03 -26.33 29.91
CA SER A 581 3.47 -26.14 29.74
C SER A 581 3.98 -24.91 30.50
N GLY A 582 3.20 -23.82 30.54
CA GLY A 582 3.53 -22.63 31.32
C GLY A 582 3.52 -22.88 32.83
N GLU A 583 2.53 -23.63 33.32
CA GLU A 583 2.46 -24.05 34.73
C GLU A 583 3.64 -24.95 35.13
N GLU A 584 4.00 -25.91 34.28
CA GLU A 584 5.14 -26.80 34.50
C GLU A 584 6.47 -26.03 34.51
N TYR A 585 6.66 -25.10 33.58
CA TYR A 585 7.83 -24.22 33.57
C TYR A 585 7.94 -23.40 34.85
N LYS A 586 6.81 -22.84 35.31
CA LYS A 586 6.77 -22.07 36.56
C LYS A 586 7.18 -22.91 37.77
N ARG A 587 6.64 -24.14 37.87
CA ARG A 587 7.01 -25.09 38.93
C ARG A 587 8.51 -25.40 38.93
N VAL A 588 9.09 -25.66 37.75
CA VAL A 588 10.54 -25.95 37.64
C VAL A 588 11.40 -24.74 38.04
N VAL A 589 10.95 -23.52 37.75
CA VAL A 589 11.65 -22.29 38.20
C VAL A 589 11.58 -22.15 39.72
N GLU A 590 10.41 -22.36 40.32
CA GLU A 590 10.23 -22.33 41.78
C GLU A 590 11.09 -23.38 42.50
N GLU A 591 11.14 -24.62 41.98
CA GLU A 591 12.01 -25.69 42.49
C GLU A 591 13.50 -25.34 42.39
N LYS A 592 13.91 -24.75 41.25
CA LYS A 592 15.29 -24.29 41.04
C LYS A 592 15.68 -23.19 42.03
N GLU A 593 14.80 -22.20 42.25
CA GLU A 593 15.04 -21.12 43.20
C GLU A 593 15.15 -21.64 44.65
N ALA A 594 14.28 -22.58 45.03
CA ALA A 594 14.36 -23.24 46.33
C ALA A 594 15.68 -24.00 46.52
N ALA A 595 16.14 -24.74 45.51
CA ALA A 595 17.42 -25.45 45.55
C ALA A 595 18.61 -24.49 45.66
N LEU A 596 18.60 -23.37 44.92
CA LEU A 596 19.63 -22.32 45.00
C LEU A 596 19.71 -21.71 46.40
N LYS A 597 18.56 -21.47 47.04
CA LYS A 597 18.51 -20.97 48.41
C LYS A 597 19.12 -21.96 49.39
N GLN A 598 18.79 -23.25 49.26
CA GLN A 598 19.35 -24.31 50.11
C GLN A 598 20.87 -24.45 49.94
N VAL A 599 21.38 -24.35 48.71
CA VAL A 599 22.83 -24.36 48.44
C VAL A 599 23.52 -23.15 49.08
N SER A 600 22.90 -21.97 49.03
CA SER A 600 23.42 -20.76 49.68
C SER A 600 23.53 -20.93 51.20
N GLU A 601 22.48 -21.46 51.83
CA GLU A 601 22.44 -21.72 53.28
C GLU A 601 23.52 -22.73 53.71
N LEU A 602 23.67 -23.84 52.98
CA LEU A 602 24.72 -24.84 53.24
C LEU A 602 26.13 -24.28 53.03
N THR A 603 26.33 -23.43 52.02
CA THR A 603 27.62 -22.78 51.76
C THR A 603 27.99 -21.84 52.92
N GLN A 604 27.02 -21.09 53.45
CA GLN A 604 27.22 -20.21 54.59
C GLN A 604 27.54 -20.99 55.86
N GLN A 605 26.84 -22.10 56.12
CA GLN A 605 27.16 -22.99 57.25
C GLN A 605 28.57 -23.56 57.14
N HIS A 606 28.95 -24.06 55.96
CA HIS A 606 30.30 -24.58 55.72
C HIS A 606 31.39 -23.51 55.97
N GLN A 607 31.14 -22.27 55.52
CA GLN A 607 32.07 -21.16 55.76
C GLN A 607 32.23 -20.85 57.25
N GLN A 608 31.14 -20.87 58.02
CA GLN A 608 31.17 -20.68 59.48
C GLN A 608 31.92 -21.81 60.19
N GLU A 609 31.66 -23.07 59.82
CA GLU A 609 32.38 -24.22 60.36
C GLU A 609 33.88 -24.15 60.07
N LYS A 610 34.25 -23.71 58.86
CA LYS A 610 35.64 -23.50 58.46
C LYS A 610 36.32 -22.41 59.29
N GLU A 611 35.68 -21.27 59.50
CA GLU A 611 36.21 -20.20 60.36
C GLU A 611 36.40 -20.65 61.82
N VAL A 612 35.50 -21.48 62.34
CA VAL A 612 35.64 -22.06 63.68
C VAL A 612 36.83 -23.02 63.72
N SER A 613 36.96 -23.90 62.71
CA SER A 613 38.10 -24.81 62.58
C SER A 613 39.43 -24.08 62.51
N ASP A 614 39.52 -23.03 61.68
CA ASP A 614 40.73 -22.20 61.54
C ASP A 614 41.08 -21.47 62.84
N ARG A 615 40.09 -20.99 63.60
CA ARG A 615 40.29 -20.40 64.94
C ARG A 615 40.81 -21.42 65.94
N ILE A 616 40.27 -22.64 65.95
CA ILE A 616 40.75 -23.72 66.83
C ILE A 616 42.20 -24.06 66.49
N TYR A 617 42.52 -24.16 65.19
CA TYR A 617 43.88 -24.43 64.73
C TYR A 617 44.87 -23.31 65.13
N PHE A 618 44.45 -22.05 65.01
CA PHE A 618 45.25 -20.90 65.44
C PHE A 618 45.50 -20.90 66.96
N LEU A 619 44.47 -21.18 67.77
CA LEU A 619 44.58 -21.27 69.22
C LEU A 619 45.49 -22.43 69.65
N TYR A 620 45.38 -23.59 69.00
CA TYR A 620 46.24 -24.75 69.26
C TYR A 620 47.72 -24.41 69.03
N ASN A 621 48.05 -23.79 67.89
CA ASN A 621 49.43 -23.40 67.57
C ASN A 621 50.00 -22.34 68.52
N LYS A 622 49.15 -21.52 69.16
CA LYS A 622 49.56 -20.50 70.13
C LYS A 622 49.82 -21.06 71.54
N VAL A 623 49.34 -22.27 71.84
CA VAL A 623 49.51 -22.93 73.15
C VAL A 623 50.68 -23.92 73.12
N VAL A 624 51.02 -24.47 71.95
CA VAL A 624 52.06 -25.50 71.79
C VAL A 624 53.43 -24.91 71.37
N GLY A 625 53.47 -23.65 70.92
CA GLY A 625 54.70 -22.87 70.72
C GLY A 625 54.92 -21.87 71.83
#